data_AF-A0A0C6F2V4-F1
#
_entry.id   AF-A0A0C6F2V4-F1
#
_cell.length_a   1.000
_cell.length_b   1.000
_cell.length_c   1.000
_cell.angle_alpha   90.00
_cell.angle_beta   90.00
_cell.angle_gamma   90.00
#
_symmetry.space_group_name_H-M   'P 1'
#
loop_
_entity.id
_entity.type
_entity.pdbx_description
1 polymer ?
#
loop_
_entity_poly.entity_id
_entity_poly.type
_entity_poly.pdbx_seq_one_letter_code
_entity_poly.pdbx_strand_id
1 'polypeptide(L)'
;MLVTMAILALAAGVAFRSIGPGALDRRIVLVAETIAAEIGRLRAEAIRSGRAGRLAYEPQAARFVSSRPGALPIPVGALAVAVEPGPVGRPVPGELRLLPDGSATGGRILLAAGASRRVLSVSALTGRVRREDGP
;
A
#
# COMPACT_ATOMS: atom_id res chain seq x y z
N MET A 1 -32.62 2.82 38.87
CA MET A 1 -31.99 1.68 38.16
C MET A 1 -32.31 1.63 36.68
N LEU A 2 -33.55 1.97 36.25
CA LEU A 2 -33.89 2.03 34.82
C LEU A 2 -33.12 3.13 34.06
N VAL A 3 -32.93 4.29 34.71
CA VAL A 3 -32.14 5.41 34.15
C VAL A 3 -30.67 5.01 33.96
N THR A 4 -30.08 4.28 34.90
CA THR A 4 -28.70 3.78 34.78
C THR A 4 -28.55 2.78 33.64
N MET A 5 -29.52 1.86 33.47
CA MET A 5 -29.52 0.92 32.34
C MET A 5 -29.73 1.63 31.00
N ALA A 6 -30.60 2.66 30.95
CA ALA A 6 -30.80 3.48 29.76
C ALA A 6 -29.53 4.26 29.37
N ILE A 7 -28.83 4.83 30.35
CA ILE A 7 -27.56 5.54 30.12
C ILE A 7 -26.45 4.56 29.71
N LEU A 8 -26.36 3.36 30.32
CA LEU A 8 -25.40 2.33 29.89
C LEU A 8 -25.68 1.84 28.47
N ALA A 9 -26.95 1.61 28.11
CA ALA A 9 -27.33 1.20 26.77
C ALA A 9 -27.02 2.27 25.72
N LEU A 10 -27.24 3.54 26.04
CA LEU A 10 -26.90 4.66 25.17
C LEU A 10 -25.38 4.81 25.02
N ALA A 11 -24.62 4.70 26.12
CA ALA A 11 -23.17 4.75 26.11
C ALA A 11 -22.54 3.57 25.35
N ALA A 12 -23.08 2.35 25.52
CA ALA A 12 -22.66 1.17 24.77
C ALA A 12 -22.96 1.30 23.27
N GLY A 13 -24.12 1.86 22.91
CA GLY A 13 -24.49 2.12 21.51
C GLY A 13 -23.57 3.15 20.81
N VAL A 14 -23.09 4.16 21.54
CA VAL A 14 -22.13 5.15 21.02
C VAL A 14 -20.72 4.58 20.94
N ALA A 15 -20.31 3.75 21.92
CA ALA A 15 -19.01 3.08 21.91
C ALA A 15 -18.88 2.11 20.71
N PHE A 16 -19.95 1.41 20.34
CA PHE A 16 -19.93 0.48 19.20
C PHE A 16 -19.82 1.18 17.83
N ARG A 17 -20.29 2.43 17.72
CA ARG A 17 -20.12 3.27 16.51
C ARG A 17 -18.70 3.82 16.34
N SER A 18 -17.86 3.74 17.37
CA SER A 18 -16.51 4.33 17.38
C SER A 18 -15.44 3.45 16.73
N ILE A 19 -15.72 2.15 16.51
CA ILE A 19 -14.97 1.31 15.58
C ILE A 19 -15.49 1.61 14.17
N GLY A 20 -15.40 2.88 13.79
CA GLY A 20 -15.94 3.41 12.55
C GLY A 20 -15.02 3.15 11.36
N PRO A 21 -15.56 3.22 10.12
CA PRO A 21 -14.80 3.11 8.86
C PRO A 21 -13.52 3.99 8.81
N GLY A 22 -13.43 5.06 9.60
CA GLY A 22 -12.24 5.93 9.67
C GLY A 22 -10.95 5.28 10.21
N ALA A 23 -11.01 4.12 10.87
CA ALA A 23 -9.79 3.41 11.28
C ALA A 23 -9.14 2.66 10.10
N LEU A 24 -9.96 2.05 9.23
CA LEU A 24 -9.49 1.38 8.01
C LEU A 24 -9.01 2.39 6.97
N ASP A 25 -9.68 3.55 6.85
CA ASP A 25 -9.26 4.64 5.96
C ASP A 25 -7.87 5.16 6.30
N ARG A 26 -7.64 5.48 7.59
CA ARG A 26 -6.31 5.92 8.05
C ARG A 26 -5.26 4.86 7.78
N ARG A 27 -5.59 3.59 7.95
CA ARG A 27 -4.65 2.50 7.67
C ARG A 27 -4.33 2.34 6.19
N ILE A 28 -5.31 2.45 5.29
CA ILE A 28 -5.07 2.48 3.84
C ILE A 28 -4.09 3.59 3.51
N VAL A 29 -4.32 4.81 4.00
CA VAL A 29 -3.47 5.97 3.70
C VAL A 29 -2.05 5.74 4.21
N LEU A 30 -1.88 5.26 5.45
CA LEU A 30 -0.56 4.97 6.00
C LEU A 30 0.18 3.87 5.21
N VAL A 31 -0.52 2.81 4.82
CA VAL A 31 0.07 1.73 4.01
C VAL A 31 0.45 2.25 2.62
N ALA A 32 -0.41 3.04 1.98
CA ALA A 32 -0.13 3.68 0.70
C ALA A 32 1.12 4.57 0.77
N GLU A 33 1.22 5.42 1.81
CA GLU A 33 2.40 6.27 2.02
C GLU A 33 3.66 5.45 2.28
N THR A 34 3.56 4.37 3.06
CA THR A 34 4.69 3.50 3.36
C THR A 34 5.20 2.82 2.09
N ILE A 35 4.30 2.32 1.24
CA ILE A 35 4.64 1.73 -0.06
C ILE A 35 5.27 2.77 -0.98
N ALA A 36 4.68 3.96 -1.09
CA ALA A 36 5.22 5.04 -1.93
C ALA A 36 6.62 5.47 -1.48
N ALA A 37 6.84 5.59 -0.17
CA ALA A 37 8.14 5.93 0.41
C ALA A 37 9.16 4.82 0.16
N GLU A 38 8.79 3.54 0.29
CA GLU A 38 9.69 2.42 0.02
C GLU A 38 10.04 2.31 -1.46
N ILE A 39 9.10 2.56 -2.39
CA ILE A 39 9.41 2.66 -3.83
C ILE A 39 10.45 3.77 -4.07
N GLY A 40 10.29 4.93 -3.43
CA GLY A 40 11.24 6.04 -3.51
C GLY A 40 12.63 5.67 -2.98
N ARG A 41 12.70 4.96 -1.84
CA ARG A 41 13.96 4.47 -1.25
C ARG A 41 14.62 3.40 -2.13
N LEU A 42 13.84 2.46 -2.63
CA LEU A 42 14.31 1.41 -3.54
C LEU A 42 14.86 2.01 -4.83
N ARG A 43 14.23 3.06 -5.37
CA ARG A 43 14.76 3.81 -6.52
C ARG A 43 16.09 4.49 -6.19
N ALA A 44 16.17 5.20 -5.08
CA ALA A 44 17.41 5.85 -4.65
C ALA A 44 18.54 4.83 -4.44
N GLU A 45 18.21 3.65 -3.91
CA GLU A 45 19.15 2.54 -3.77
C GLU A 45 19.58 1.98 -5.13
N ALA A 46 18.65 1.79 -6.06
CA ALA A 46 18.97 1.26 -7.39
C ALA A 46 19.92 2.18 -8.16
N ILE A 47 19.70 3.49 -8.07
CA ILE A 47 20.57 4.51 -8.64
C ILE A 47 21.94 4.49 -7.95
N ARG A 48 21.98 4.45 -6.61
CA ARG A 48 23.24 4.50 -5.84
C ARG A 48 24.09 3.23 -6.03
N SER A 49 23.45 2.07 -5.99
CA SER A 49 24.13 0.77 -6.06
C SER A 49 24.42 0.32 -7.50
N GLY A 50 23.82 0.97 -8.50
CA GLY A 50 23.87 0.54 -9.90
C GLY A 50 23.13 -0.77 -10.17
N ARG A 51 22.36 -1.30 -9.20
CA ARG A 51 21.66 -2.59 -9.31
C ARG A 51 20.15 -2.39 -9.33
N ALA A 52 19.45 -3.13 -10.18
CA ALA A 52 18.00 -3.07 -10.23
C ALA A 52 17.39 -3.54 -8.90
N GLY A 53 16.48 -2.73 -8.34
CA GLY A 53 15.67 -3.07 -7.19
C GLY A 53 14.36 -3.74 -7.59
N ARG A 54 13.79 -4.56 -6.71
CA ARG A 54 12.49 -5.22 -6.90
C ARG A 54 11.63 -5.05 -5.66
N LEU A 55 10.37 -4.69 -5.87
CA LEU A 55 9.32 -4.72 -4.87
C LEU A 55 8.30 -5.78 -5.30
N ALA A 56 8.13 -6.82 -4.50
CA ALA A 56 7.20 -7.91 -4.77
C ALA A 56 6.08 -7.93 -3.74
N TYR A 57 4.86 -8.17 -4.20
CA TYR A 57 3.72 -8.43 -3.35
C TYR A 57 3.57 -9.94 -3.11
N GLU A 58 3.56 -10.35 -1.85
CA GLU A 58 3.30 -11.72 -1.43
C GLU A 58 1.82 -11.84 -1.00
N PRO A 59 0.92 -12.39 -1.83
CA PRO A 59 -0.50 -12.49 -1.50
C PRO A 59 -0.76 -13.45 -0.32
N GLN A 60 0.07 -14.49 -0.16
CA GLN A 60 -0.07 -15.43 0.95
C GLN A 60 0.24 -14.82 2.32
N ALA A 61 1.21 -13.91 2.38
CA ALA A 61 1.64 -13.24 3.61
C ALA A 61 1.07 -11.82 3.76
N ALA A 62 0.25 -11.37 2.80
CA ALA A 62 -0.33 -10.03 2.75
C ALA A 62 0.70 -8.94 3.07
N ARG A 63 1.83 -8.97 2.36
CA ARG A 63 2.95 -8.03 2.57
C ARG A 63 3.71 -7.71 1.29
N PHE A 64 4.31 -6.53 1.25
CA PHE A 64 5.28 -6.16 0.22
C PHE A 64 6.70 -6.42 0.72
N VAL A 65 7.51 -7.06 -0.12
CA VAL A 65 8.91 -7.34 0.15
C VAL A 65 9.78 -6.58 -0.85
N SER A 66 10.69 -5.77 -0.32
CA SER A 66 11.63 -4.97 -1.09
C SER A 66 12.98 -5.69 -1.11
N SER A 67 13.63 -5.71 -2.27
CA SER A 67 14.98 -6.29 -2.43
C SER A 67 16.08 -5.36 -1.93
N ARG A 68 15.74 -4.19 -1.39
CA ARG A 68 16.69 -3.23 -0.83
C ARG A 68 17.34 -3.81 0.44
N PRO A 69 18.66 -3.65 0.63
CA PRO A 69 19.33 -4.07 1.87
C PRO A 69 18.71 -3.42 3.11
N GLY A 70 18.33 -4.22 4.10
CA GLY A 70 17.71 -3.76 5.33
C GLY A 70 16.27 -3.26 5.19
N ALA A 71 15.60 -3.54 4.07
CA ALA A 71 14.18 -3.23 3.93
C ALA A 71 13.32 -4.19 4.76
N LEU A 72 12.43 -3.62 5.56
CA LEU A 72 11.45 -4.38 6.33
C LEU A 72 10.25 -4.70 5.43
N PRO A 73 9.66 -5.90 5.53
CA PRO A 73 8.42 -6.21 4.85
C PRO A 73 7.32 -5.26 5.29
N ILE A 74 6.53 -4.74 4.35
CA ILE A 74 5.42 -3.82 4.62
C ILE A 74 4.14 -4.65 4.71
N PRO A 75 3.57 -4.86 5.92
CA PRO A 75 2.35 -5.62 6.06
C PRO A 75 1.15 -4.78 5.59
N VAL A 76 0.35 -5.33 4.68
CA VAL A 76 -0.92 -4.70 4.26
C VAL A 76 -2.09 -5.16 5.15
N GLY A 77 -1.96 -6.30 5.83
CA GLY A 77 -2.98 -6.81 6.75
C GLY A 77 -4.25 -7.22 6.02
N ALA A 78 -5.41 -6.75 6.49
CA ALA A 78 -6.72 -7.08 5.91
C ALA A 78 -7.09 -6.24 4.66
N LEU A 79 -6.13 -5.52 4.07
CA LEU A 79 -6.35 -4.75 2.86
C LEU A 79 -6.36 -5.68 1.64
N ALA A 80 -7.35 -5.51 0.76
CA ALA A 80 -7.32 -6.13 -0.55
C ALA A 80 -6.30 -5.40 -1.43
N VAL A 81 -5.38 -6.16 -2.01
CA VAL A 81 -4.30 -5.63 -2.86
C VAL A 81 -4.35 -6.30 -4.21
N ALA A 82 -4.38 -5.49 -5.26
CA ALA A 82 -4.15 -5.95 -6.62
C ALA A 82 -2.98 -5.17 -7.22
N VAL A 83 -2.02 -5.90 -7.80
CA VAL A 83 -0.83 -5.31 -8.44
C VAL A 83 -0.89 -5.63 -9.91
N GLU A 84 -1.18 -4.62 -10.71
CA GLU A 84 -1.16 -4.71 -12.16
C GLU A 84 0.26 -4.45 -12.67
N PRO A 85 0.81 -5.34 -13.51
CA PRO A 85 2.11 -5.13 -14.10
C PRO A 85 2.11 -3.96 -15.09
N GLY A 86 3.22 -3.23 -15.15
CA GLY A 86 3.40 -2.14 -16.11
C GLY A 86 3.70 -2.61 -17.54
N PRO A 87 3.62 -1.69 -18.51
CA PRO A 87 3.82 -1.99 -19.93
C PRO A 87 5.30 -2.19 -20.33
N VAL A 88 6.26 -1.90 -19.45
CA VAL A 88 7.69 -1.87 -19.79
C VAL A 88 8.42 -3.08 -19.20
N GLY A 89 9.13 -3.85 -20.04
CA GLY A 89 9.91 -5.00 -19.62
C GLY A 89 9.13 -6.31 -19.58
N ARG A 90 9.64 -7.34 -18.87
CA ARG A 90 8.91 -8.60 -18.65
C ARG A 90 7.95 -8.41 -17.47
N PRO A 91 6.63 -8.33 -17.70
CA PRO A 91 5.66 -8.16 -16.63
C PRO A 91 5.64 -9.42 -15.77
N VAL A 92 6.04 -9.30 -14.50
CA VAL A 92 5.81 -10.35 -13.51
C VAL A 92 4.65 -9.89 -12.63
N PRO A 93 3.53 -10.64 -12.58
CA PRO A 93 2.40 -10.28 -11.75
C PRO A 93 2.82 -10.10 -10.29
N GLY A 94 2.39 -9.03 -9.64
CA GLY A 94 2.78 -8.77 -8.25
C GLY A 94 4.15 -8.12 -8.07
N GLU A 95 4.92 -7.87 -9.13
CA GLU A 95 6.27 -7.32 -9.00
C GLU A 95 6.45 -5.98 -9.74
N LEU A 96 7.18 -5.09 -9.09
CA LEU A 96 7.62 -3.82 -9.62
C LEU A 96 9.14 -3.76 -9.56
N ARG A 97 9.82 -3.53 -10.69
CA ARG A 97 11.28 -3.34 -10.71
C ARG A 97 11.64 -1.89 -10.94
N LEU A 98 12.66 -1.45 -10.22
CA LEU A 98 13.27 -0.12 -10.32
C LEU A 98 14.66 -0.32 -10.93
N LEU A 99 14.94 0.39 -12.01
CA LEU A 99 16.18 0.24 -12.75
C LEU A 99 17.24 1.25 -12.26
N PRO A 100 18.54 1.00 -12.50
CA PRO A 100 19.63 1.87 -12.08
C PRO A 100 19.60 3.27 -12.70
N ASP A 101 18.93 3.44 -13.84
CA ASP A 101 18.71 4.72 -14.53
C ASP A 101 17.58 5.56 -13.88
N GLY A 102 16.92 5.03 -12.85
CA GLY A 102 15.78 5.66 -12.17
C GLY A 102 14.42 5.39 -12.84
N SER A 103 14.39 4.65 -13.94
CA SER A 103 13.16 4.17 -14.56
C SER A 103 12.57 2.99 -13.77
N ALA A 104 11.36 2.58 -14.13
CA ALA A 104 10.68 1.45 -13.52
C ALA A 104 9.99 0.58 -14.58
N THR A 105 9.65 -0.65 -14.23
CA THR A 105 8.70 -1.49 -15.02
C THR A 105 7.35 -0.79 -15.17
N GLY A 106 7.01 0.06 -14.19
CA GLY A 106 5.69 0.64 -14.02
C GLY A 106 4.70 -0.37 -13.46
N GLY A 107 3.50 0.11 -13.17
CA GLY A 107 2.41 -0.73 -12.67
C GLY A 107 1.41 0.07 -11.84
N ARG A 108 0.35 -0.59 -11.41
CA ARG A 108 -0.65 -0.01 -10.51
C ARG A 108 -0.86 -0.90 -9.31
N ILE A 109 -0.88 -0.32 -8.13
CA ILE A 109 -1.18 -1.00 -6.87
C ILE A 109 -2.52 -0.46 -6.39
N LEU A 110 -3.53 -1.31 -6.42
CA LEU A 110 -4.86 -1.03 -5.92
C LEU A 110 -4.93 -1.52 -4.48
N LEU A 111 -5.25 -0.63 -3.55
CA LEU A 111 -5.48 -0.93 -2.14
C LEU A 111 -6.95 -0.67 -1.82
N ALA A 112 -7.63 -1.64 -1.20
CA ALA A 112 -9.02 -1.48 -0.79
C ALA A 112 -9.26 -1.99 0.64
N ALA A 113 -10.07 -1.27 1.41
CA ALA A 113 -10.61 -1.72 2.70
C ALA A 113 -12.08 -1.31 2.81
N GLY A 114 -12.99 -2.27 2.80
CA GLY A 114 -14.42 -2.00 2.81
C GLY A 114 -14.83 -1.12 1.63
N ALA A 115 -15.35 0.07 1.91
CA ALA A 115 -15.80 1.03 0.90
C ALA A 115 -14.68 1.92 0.34
N SER A 116 -13.51 1.95 0.97
CA SER A 116 -12.43 2.87 0.60
C SER A 116 -11.41 2.23 -0.31
N ARG A 117 -11.04 2.95 -1.36
CA ARG A 117 -10.10 2.51 -2.39
C ARG A 117 -9.02 3.57 -2.63
N ARG A 118 -7.80 3.11 -2.86
CA ARG A 118 -6.65 3.94 -3.25
C ARG A 118 -5.88 3.25 -4.36
N VAL A 119 -5.44 4.04 -5.32
CA VAL A 119 -4.64 3.58 -6.45
C VAL A 119 -3.28 4.24 -6.38
N LEU A 120 -2.22 3.44 -6.37
CA LEU A 120 -0.85 3.92 -6.53
C LEU A 120 -0.37 3.55 -7.92
N SER A 121 -0.23 4.55 -8.77
CA SER A 121 0.25 4.41 -10.14
C SER A 121 1.74 4.71 -10.20
N VAL A 122 2.55 3.76 -10.65
CA VAL A 122 4.00 3.92 -10.81
C VAL A 122 4.32 4.17 -12.28
N SER A 123 4.92 5.33 -12.56
CA SER A 123 5.37 5.70 -13.90
C SER A 123 6.56 4.84 -14.31
N ALA A 124 6.45 4.13 -15.44
CA ALA A 124 7.57 3.37 -15.98
C ALA A 124 8.74 4.27 -16.40
N LEU A 125 8.45 5.47 -16.92
CA LEU A 125 9.48 6.40 -17.41
C LEU A 125 10.29 7.05 -16.29
N THR A 126 9.66 7.36 -15.15
CA THR A 126 10.29 8.18 -14.10
C THR A 126 10.44 7.48 -12.75
N GLY A 127 9.88 6.27 -12.62
CA GLY A 127 9.76 5.56 -11.35
C GLY A 127 8.98 6.32 -10.27
N ARG A 128 8.27 7.40 -10.63
CA ARG A 128 7.49 8.21 -9.69
C ARG A 128 6.18 7.51 -9.36
N VAL A 129 5.79 7.60 -8.10
CA VAL A 129 4.51 7.09 -7.59
C VAL A 129 3.51 8.24 -7.56
N ARG A 130 2.40 8.10 -8.28
CA ARG A 130 1.22 8.95 -8.18
C ARG A 130 0.19 8.26 -7.31
N ARG A 131 -0.44 9.03 -6.42
CA ARG A 131 -1.52 8.57 -5.55
C ARG A 131 -2.81 9.14 -6.10
N GLU A 132 -3.77 8.26 -6.34
CA GLU A 132 -5.09 8.63 -6.83
C GLU A 132 -6.13 7.99 -5.92
N ASP A 133 -7.18 8.74 -5.60
CA ASP A 133 -8.34 8.19 -4.91
C ASP A 133 -9.08 7.27 -5.89
N GLY A 134 -9.39 6.04 -5.46
CA GLY A 134 -10.11 5.09 -6.30
C GLY A 134 -11.59 5.53 -6.45
N PRO A 135 -12.23 5.22 -7.59
CA PRO A 135 -13.65 5.49 -7.79
C PRO A 135 -14.55 4.61 -6.91
#